data_AF-A0A0G1QZ32-F1
#
_entry.id   AF-A0A0G1QZ32-F1
#
_cell.length_a   1.000
_cell.length_b   1.000
_cell.length_c   1.000
_cell.angle_alpha   90.00
_cell.angle_beta   90.00
_cell.angle_gamma   90.00
#
_symmetry.space_group_name_H-M   'P 1'
#
loop_
_entity.id
_entity.type
_entity.pdbx_description
1 polymer ?
#
loop_
_entity_poly.entity_id
_entity_poly.type
_entity_poly.pdbx_seq_one_letter_code
_entity_poly.pdbx_strand_id
1 'polypeptide(L)'
;MQFHTLKRKTPNHKSKQVGRGGTRGKTAGRGTKGQNARAGRKKRPEIRDVIKRVPKLRGRGKSSLKSRQFKLSGSALKEHLSKNKK
;
A
#
# COMPACT_ATOMS: atom_id res chain seq x y z
N MET A 1 12.08 37.84 -8.41
CA MET A 1 10.83 37.08 -8.60
C MET A 1 9.85 37.48 -7.50
N GLN A 2 8.58 37.76 -7.84
CA GLN A 2 7.56 38.18 -6.86
C GLN A 2 6.71 36.97 -6.44
N PHE A 3 6.36 36.84 -5.15
CA PHE A 3 5.66 35.65 -4.64
C PHE A 3 4.29 35.39 -5.28
N HIS A 4 3.55 36.43 -5.62
CA HIS A 4 2.22 36.30 -6.20
C HIS A 4 2.23 35.85 -7.68
N THR A 5 3.39 35.80 -8.33
CA THR A 5 3.51 35.36 -9.73
C THR A 5 3.85 33.87 -9.85
N LEU A 6 4.18 33.20 -8.74
CA LEU A 6 4.52 31.78 -8.72
C LEU A 6 3.28 30.92 -8.98
N LYS A 7 3.23 30.27 -10.15
CA LYS A 7 2.22 29.28 -10.52
C LYS A 7 2.84 27.89 -10.59
N ARG A 8 2.12 26.88 -10.07
CA ARG A 8 2.56 25.48 -10.11
C ARG A 8 2.45 24.91 -11.53
N LYS A 9 3.45 24.14 -11.96
CA LYS A 9 3.45 23.43 -13.25
C LYS A 9 2.49 22.24 -13.26
N THR A 10 2.38 21.53 -12.13
CA THR A 10 1.46 20.39 -11.96
C THR A 10 0.34 20.75 -10.97
N PRO A 11 -0.93 20.44 -11.27
CA PRO A 11 -2.04 20.75 -10.38
C PRO A 11 -2.09 19.77 -9.18
N ASN A 12 -2.47 20.27 -8.01
CA ASN A 12 -2.72 19.43 -6.85
C ASN A 12 -4.06 18.70 -6.99
N HIS A 13 -4.06 17.41 -6.66
CA HIS A 13 -5.30 16.65 -6.55
C HIS A 13 -6.07 17.06 -5.29
N LYS A 14 -7.33 17.46 -5.44
CA LYS A 14 -8.24 17.76 -4.31
C LYS A 14 -9.02 16.49 -3.92
N SER A 15 -9.12 16.21 -2.62
CA SER A 15 -9.95 15.11 -2.14
C SER A 15 -11.44 15.40 -2.36
N LYS A 16 -12.21 14.37 -2.68
CA LYS A 16 -13.66 14.47 -2.82
C LYS A 16 -14.30 14.47 -1.43
N GLN A 17 -15.04 15.52 -1.09
CA GLN A 17 -15.81 15.55 0.15
C GLN A 17 -17.05 14.68 0.03
N VAL A 18 -17.29 13.82 1.02
CA VAL A 18 -18.47 12.93 1.09
C VAL A 18 -19.53 13.58 1.99
N GLY A 19 -20.81 13.42 1.66
CA GLY A 19 -21.91 14.04 2.41
C GLY A 19 -22.11 15.53 2.11
N ARG A 20 -21.86 15.94 0.87
CA ARG A 20 -22.05 17.32 0.37
C ARG A 20 -22.84 17.30 -0.96
N GLY A 21 -24.08 16.81 -0.90
CA GLY A 21 -24.94 16.68 -2.08
C GLY A 21 -24.51 15.59 -3.09
N GLY A 22 -25.29 15.43 -4.16
CA GLY A 22 -25.00 14.47 -5.25
C GLY A 22 -25.05 12.99 -4.85
N THR A 23 -24.28 12.16 -5.57
CA THR A 23 -24.33 10.68 -5.51
C THR A 23 -24.05 10.08 -4.14
N ARG A 24 -23.25 10.75 -3.29
CA ARG A 24 -22.96 10.32 -1.90
C ARG A 24 -23.39 11.37 -0.87
N GLY A 25 -24.43 12.14 -1.18
CA GLY A 25 -24.95 13.19 -0.30
C GLY A 25 -25.67 12.64 0.92
N LYS A 26 -26.76 11.87 0.71
CA LYS A 26 -27.66 11.45 1.80
C LYS A 26 -27.08 10.37 2.70
N THR A 27 -26.48 9.33 2.13
CA THR A 27 -26.01 8.14 2.87
C THR A 27 -24.50 8.00 2.93
N ALA A 28 -23.76 8.98 2.40
CA ALA A 28 -22.30 8.91 2.30
C ALA A 28 -21.77 7.65 1.58
N GLY A 29 -22.59 6.99 0.75
CA GLY A 29 -22.25 5.72 0.10
C GLY A 29 -22.34 4.49 1.01
N ARG A 30 -22.94 4.60 2.21
CA ARG A 30 -23.10 3.49 3.17
C ARG A 30 -24.42 2.74 3.05
N GLY A 31 -25.29 3.16 2.13
CA GLY A 31 -26.63 2.59 1.96
C GLY A 31 -27.61 3.03 3.06
N THR A 32 -28.66 2.23 3.29
CA THR A 32 -29.70 2.52 4.29
C THR A 32 -29.27 2.07 5.70
N LYS A 33 -30.23 1.94 6.61
CA LYS A 33 -30.04 1.51 7.99
C LYS A 33 -29.40 0.11 8.05
N GLY A 34 -28.63 -0.15 9.09
CA GLY A 34 -28.05 -1.45 9.36
C GLY A 34 -26.74 -1.30 10.12
N GLN A 35 -26.17 -2.41 10.57
CA GLN A 35 -24.89 -2.38 11.28
C GLN A 35 -23.81 -1.68 10.44
N ASN A 36 -23.83 -1.83 9.10
CA ASN A 36 -22.80 -1.28 8.18
C ASN A 36 -22.76 0.25 8.18
N ALA A 37 -23.88 0.90 8.47
CA ALA A 37 -24.03 2.34 8.35
C ALA A 37 -23.80 3.09 9.67
N ARG A 38 -23.64 2.37 10.81
CA ARG A 38 -23.45 2.98 12.13
C ARG A 38 -22.00 3.42 12.36
N ALA A 39 -21.82 4.52 13.08
CA ALA A 39 -20.51 4.99 13.51
C ALA A 39 -19.85 3.97 14.45
N GLY A 40 -18.51 3.94 14.46
CA GLY A 40 -17.74 3.07 15.35
C GLY A 40 -17.73 1.58 15.00
N ARG A 41 -18.45 1.13 13.95
CA ARG A 41 -18.42 -0.29 13.58
C ARG A 41 -17.07 -0.71 13.02
N LYS A 42 -16.47 -1.72 13.66
CA LYS A 42 -15.29 -2.45 13.17
C LYS A 42 -15.70 -3.88 12.85
N LYS A 43 -15.85 -4.22 11.58
CA LYS A 43 -16.10 -5.62 11.18
C LYS A 43 -14.84 -6.44 11.42
N ARG A 44 -14.99 -7.63 12.01
CA ARG A 44 -13.93 -8.63 12.03
C ARG A 44 -13.71 -9.12 10.59
N PRO A 45 -12.50 -9.02 10.02
CA PRO A 45 -12.23 -9.60 8.71
C PRO A 45 -12.33 -11.13 8.76
N GLU A 46 -13.00 -11.73 7.78
CA GLU A 46 -13.17 -13.19 7.67
C GLU A 46 -11.82 -13.91 7.55
N ILE A 47 -10.84 -13.29 6.89
CA ILE A 47 -9.47 -13.80 6.79
C ILE A 47 -8.84 -14.08 8.16
N ARG A 48 -9.29 -13.42 9.24
CA ARG A 48 -8.77 -13.65 10.59
C ARG A 48 -9.05 -15.08 11.05
N ASP A 49 -10.14 -15.69 10.62
CA ASP A 49 -10.49 -17.06 11.01
C ASP A 49 -9.73 -18.07 10.15
N VAL A 50 -9.49 -17.75 8.87
CA VAL A 50 -8.58 -18.49 8.00
C VAL A 50 -7.14 -18.51 8.56
N ILE A 51 -6.60 -17.34 8.92
CA ILE A 51 -5.25 -17.20 9.48
C ILE A 51 -5.11 -17.98 10.78
N LYS A 52 -6.14 -17.99 11.63
CA LYS A 52 -6.12 -18.73 12.90
C LYS A 52 -6.10 -20.25 12.72
N ARG A 53 -6.68 -20.75 11.63
CA ARG A 53 -6.70 -22.19 11.32
C ARG A 53 -5.36 -22.68 10.78
N VAL A 54 -4.62 -21.82 10.08
CA VAL A 54 -3.33 -22.18 9.46
C VAL A 54 -2.23 -22.22 10.54
N PRO A 55 -1.41 -23.28 10.61
CA PRO A 55 -0.27 -23.32 11.53
C PRO A 55 0.76 -22.25 11.17
N LYS A 56 1.47 -21.73 12.18
CA LYS A 56 2.57 -20.79 11.95
C LYS A 56 3.68 -21.46 11.14
N LEU A 57 4.25 -20.74 10.19
CA LEU A 57 5.42 -21.21 9.44
C LEU A 57 6.63 -21.39 10.38
N ARG A 58 7.32 -22.53 10.25
CA ARG A 58 8.57 -22.79 10.99
C ARG A 58 9.64 -21.76 10.58
N GLY A 59 10.38 -21.22 11.56
CA GLY A 59 11.41 -20.21 11.32
C GLY A 59 10.91 -18.78 11.09
N ARG A 60 9.60 -18.53 11.05
CA ARG A 60 9.05 -17.17 10.93
C ARG A 60 9.35 -16.36 12.20
N GLY A 61 10.03 -15.22 12.05
CA GLY A 61 10.41 -14.33 13.16
C GLY A 61 11.90 -14.34 13.52
N LYS A 62 12.67 -15.29 12.99
CA LYS A 62 14.14 -15.25 12.98
C LYS A 62 14.61 -14.83 11.58
N SER A 63 15.54 -13.87 11.50
CA SER A 63 16.20 -13.40 10.24
C SER A 63 15.28 -13.07 9.04
N SER A 64 14.09 -12.52 9.29
CA SER A 64 13.11 -12.24 8.21
C SER A 64 13.56 -11.20 7.17
N LEU A 65 14.49 -10.32 7.54
CA LEU A 65 15.01 -9.25 6.70
C LEU A 65 16.30 -9.68 5.97
N LYS A 66 16.28 -10.81 5.27
CA LYS A 66 17.39 -11.16 4.38
C LYS A 66 17.26 -10.35 3.09
N SER A 67 18.21 -9.46 2.81
CA SER A 67 18.31 -8.82 1.50
C SER A 67 18.48 -9.91 0.44
N ARG A 68 17.60 -9.92 -0.57
CA ARG A 68 17.82 -10.76 -1.75
C ARG A 68 18.96 -10.14 -2.54
N GLN A 69 20.18 -10.61 -2.29
CA GLN A 69 21.31 -10.29 -3.15
C GLN A 69 21.05 -10.97 -4.49
N PHE A 70 20.72 -10.19 -5.51
CA PHE A 70 20.70 -10.69 -6.89
C PHE A 70 22.12 -11.11 -7.22
N LYS A 71 22.35 -12.43 -7.34
CA LYS A 71 23.62 -12.94 -7.84
C LYS A 71 23.65 -12.72 -9.35
N LEU A 72 24.70 -12.04 -9.84
CA LEU A 72 24.98 -12.03 -11.28
C LEU A 72 25.19 -13.48 -11.75
N SER A 73 24.75 -13.82 -12.95
CA SER A 73 24.93 -15.15 -13.52
C SER A 73 25.34 -15.05 -15.00
N GLY A 74 25.96 -16.10 -15.53
CA GLY A 74 26.34 -16.18 -16.94
C GLY A 74 27.38 -15.14 -17.35
N SER A 75 27.14 -14.48 -18.49
CA SER A 75 28.04 -13.48 -19.10
C SER A 75 28.28 -12.27 -18.20
N ALA A 76 27.25 -11.76 -17.53
CA ALA A 76 27.34 -10.60 -16.65
C ALA A 76 28.31 -10.83 -15.47
N LEU A 77 28.43 -12.07 -14.98
CA LEU A 77 29.40 -12.41 -13.93
C LEU A 77 30.83 -12.46 -14.49
N LYS A 78 31.02 -13.01 -15.70
CA LYS A 78 32.35 -13.06 -16.36
C LYS A 78 32.89 -11.65 -16.63
N GLU A 79 32.05 -10.76 -17.14
CA GLU A 79 32.43 -9.36 -17.40
C GLU A 79 32.75 -8.58 -16.13
N HIS A 80 32.02 -8.84 -15.03
CA HIS A 80 32.31 -8.21 -13.75
C HIS A 80 33.65 -8.69 -13.17
N LEU A 81 33.92 -10.00 -13.25
CA LEU A 81 35.19 -10.58 -12.79
C LEU A 81 36.39 -10.13 -13.64
N SER A 82 36.23 -9.98 -14.95
CA SER A 82 37.32 -9.51 -15.83
C SER A 82 37.66 -8.04 -15.59
N LYS A 83 36.66 -7.20 -15.27
CA LYS A 83 36.86 -5.78 -14.94
C LYS A 83 37.52 -5.56 -13.58
N ASN A 84 37.36 -6.49 -12.64
CA ASN A 84 37.93 -6.40 -11.29
C ASN A 84 39.28 -7.12 -11.13
N LYS A 85 39.77 -7.83 -12.15
CA LYS A 85 41.13 -8.36 -12.19
C LYS A 85 42.10 -7.22 -12.52
N LYS A 86 42.69 -6.62 -11.50
CA LYS A 86 44.06 -6.07 -11.59
C LYS A 86 45.04 -7.21 -11.43
#